data_AF-A0A520HUD3-F1
#
_entry.id   AF-A0A520HUD3-F1
#
_cell.length_a   1.000
_cell.length_b   1.000
_cell.length_c   1.000
_cell.angle_alpha   90.00
_cell.angle_beta   90.00
_cell.angle_gamma   90.00
#
_symmetry.space_group_name_H-M   'P 1'
#
loop_
_entity.id
_entity.type
_entity.pdbx_description
1 polymer ?
#
loop_
_entity_poly.entity_id
_entity_poly.type
_entity_poly.pdbx_seq_one_letter_code
_entity_poly.pdbx_strand_id
1 'polypeptide(L)'
;MALDRDKITLSVTSPENGTAAEEVPGDYVALPFEIGFNSRYLMDILAQIDGDMVEVHLADAAAPTLIRENDKSPALYVLMPMRV
;
A
#
# COMPACT_ATOMS: atom_id res chain seq x y z
N MET A 1 -6.75 -1.00 -2.08
CA MET A 1 -6.28 -0.15 -0.97
C MET A 1 -6.86 1.23 -1.18
N ALA A 2 -7.65 1.71 -0.24
CA ALA A 2 -8.23 3.05 -0.27
C ALA A 2 -7.54 3.92 0.79
N LEU A 3 -7.16 5.14 0.43
CA LEU A 3 -6.54 6.12 1.32
C LEU A 3 -7.52 7.28 1.54
N ASP A 4 -7.75 7.60 2.79
CA ASP A 4 -8.49 8.76 3.26
C ASP A 4 -7.65 9.47 4.33
N ARG A 5 -8.08 10.65 4.78
CA ARG A 5 -7.33 11.41 5.76
C ARG A 5 -7.10 10.59 7.04
N ASP A 6 -5.83 10.47 7.41
CA ASP A 6 -5.35 9.73 8.59
C ASP A 6 -5.73 8.22 8.62
N LYS A 7 -6.20 7.66 7.49
CA LYS A 7 -6.77 6.30 7.43
C LYS A 7 -6.48 5.59 6.11
N ILE A 8 -6.07 4.31 6.21
CA ILE A 8 -5.90 3.43 5.06
C ILE A 8 -6.81 2.21 5.25
N THR A 9 -7.60 1.88 4.22
CA THR A 9 -8.42 0.68 4.18
C THR A 9 -7.82 -0.34 3.20
N LEU A 10 -7.44 -1.50 3.72
CA LEU A 10 -6.97 -2.65 2.95
C LEU A 10 -8.16 -3.58 2.72
N SER A 11 -8.48 -3.88 1.48
CA SER A 11 -9.57 -4.78 1.12
C SER A 11 -9.11 -5.85 0.14
N VAL A 12 -9.68 -7.05 0.28
CA VAL A 12 -9.53 -8.16 -0.65
C VAL A 12 -10.89 -8.77 -0.93
N THR A 13 -11.14 -9.08 -2.18
CA THR A 13 -12.33 -9.83 -2.60
C THR A 13 -11.88 -11.10 -3.29
N SER A 14 -12.31 -12.25 -2.76
CA SER A 14 -12.16 -13.56 -3.41
C SER A 14 -13.54 -14.14 -3.69
N PRO A 15 -13.74 -14.81 -4.85
CA PRO A 15 -14.98 -15.53 -5.14
C PRO A 15 -15.31 -16.62 -4.12
N GLU A 16 -14.30 -17.25 -3.50
CA GLU A 16 -14.49 -18.37 -2.58
C GLU A 16 -14.70 -17.93 -1.13
N ASN A 17 -14.00 -16.87 -0.71
CA ASN A 17 -13.92 -16.44 0.69
C ASN A 17 -14.66 -15.12 0.96
N GLY A 18 -15.30 -14.53 -0.06
CA GLY A 18 -16.02 -13.26 0.06
C GLY A 18 -15.08 -12.06 0.13
N THR A 19 -15.53 -11.00 0.82
CA THR A 19 -14.77 -9.76 0.98
C THR A 19 -14.27 -9.63 2.42
N ALA A 20 -12.98 -9.31 2.57
CA ALA A 20 -12.39 -8.89 3.83
C ALA A 20 -11.88 -7.46 3.70
N ALA A 21 -12.01 -6.69 4.78
CA ALA A 21 -11.51 -5.33 4.87
C ALA A 21 -10.93 -5.08 6.26
N GLU A 22 -9.82 -4.36 6.30
CA GLU A 22 -9.12 -3.95 7.51
C GLU A 22 -8.76 -2.47 7.41
N GLU A 23 -8.93 -1.73 8.50
CA GLU A 23 -8.55 -0.32 8.58
C GLU A 23 -7.29 -0.18 9.43
N VAL A 24 -6.30 0.54 8.91
CA VAL A 24 -5.06 0.85 9.60
C VAL A 24 -4.84 2.37 9.63
N PRO A 25 -4.27 2.91 10.72
CA PRO A 25 -3.90 4.32 10.76
C PRO A 25 -2.76 4.60 9.77
N GLY A 26 -2.73 5.79 9.19
CA GLY A 26 -1.62 6.21 8.33
C GLY A 26 -1.66 7.70 8.05
N ASP A 27 -0.50 8.34 8.04
CA ASP A 27 -0.38 9.79 7.85
C ASP A 27 -0.62 10.19 6.39
N TYR A 28 -1.89 10.37 6.02
CA TYR A 28 -2.32 10.77 4.69
C TYR A 28 -3.13 12.07 4.73
N VAL A 29 -2.70 13.07 3.95
CA VAL A 29 -3.32 14.41 3.96
C VAL A 29 -3.77 14.89 2.58
N ALA A 30 -3.61 14.05 1.55
CA ALA A 30 -4.02 14.37 0.18
C ALA A 30 -5.48 13.97 -0.07
N LEU A 31 -5.95 14.17 -1.31
CA LEU A 31 -7.30 13.81 -1.72
C LEU A 31 -7.48 12.28 -1.69
N PRO A 32 -8.69 11.77 -1.37
CA PRO A 32 -8.93 10.34 -1.34
C PRO A 32 -8.49 9.64 -2.63
N PHE A 33 -7.82 8.51 -2.47
CA PHE A 33 -7.22 7.76 -3.58
C PHE A 33 -7.43 6.27 -3.40
N GLU A 34 -7.61 5.54 -4.50
CA GLU A 34 -7.75 4.09 -4.49
C GLU A 34 -6.80 3.46 -5.50
N ILE A 35 -6.12 2.40 -5.06
CA ILE A 35 -5.14 1.66 -5.86
C ILE A 35 -5.16 0.18 -5.51
N GLY A 36 -5.02 -0.66 -6.53
CA GLY A 36 -4.94 -2.11 -6.39
C GLY A 36 -3.50 -2.60 -6.46
N PHE A 37 -3.17 -3.60 -5.63
CA PHE A 37 -1.88 -4.28 -5.66
C PHE A 37 -2.06 -5.78 -5.56
N ASN A 38 -1.06 -6.51 -6.03
CA ASN A 38 -0.93 -7.92 -5.66
C ASN A 38 -0.54 -7.99 -4.17
N SER A 39 -1.42 -8.57 -3.35
CA SER A 39 -1.21 -8.65 -1.89
C SER A 39 0.07 -9.41 -1.52
N ARG A 40 0.44 -10.44 -2.30
CA ARG A 40 1.65 -11.21 -2.04
C ARG A 40 2.91 -10.36 -2.18
N TYR A 41 3.00 -9.54 -3.24
CA TYR A 41 4.15 -8.67 -3.42
C TYR A 41 4.23 -7.58 -2.35
N LEU A 42 3.09 -7.04 -1.92
CA LEU A 42 3.08 -6.08 -0.82
C LEU A 42 3.59 -6.72 0.48
N MET A 43 3.12 -7.93 0.84
CA MET A 43 3.61 -8.64 2.02
C MET A 43 5.09 -9.00 1.92
N ASP A 44 5.56 -9.44 0.75
CA ASP A 44 6.97 -9.80 0.54
C ASP A 44 7.89 -8.58 0.74
N ILE A 45 7.46 -7.38 0.31
CA ILE A 45 8.19 -6.12 0.54
C ILE A 45 8.16 -5.72 2.02
N LEU A 46 6.98 -5.73 2.63
CA LEU A 46 6.82 -5.33 4.05
C LEU A 46 7.61 -6.26 4.99
N ALA A 47 7.74 -7.54 4.65
CA ALA A 47 8.55 -8.49 5.41
C ALA A 47 10.07 -8.24 5.37
N GLN A 48 10.54 -7.33 4.50
CA GLN A 48 11.94 -6.90 4.45
C GLN A 48 12.20 -5.59 5.20
N ILE A 49 11.15 -4.96 5.75
CA ILE A 49 11.25 -3.72 6.51
C ILE A 49 11.26 -4.10 7.99
N ASP A 50 12.36 -3.80 8.67
CA ASP A 50 12.52 -4.13 10.10
C ASP A 50 11.81 -3.14 11.03
N GLY A 51 11.46 -1.95 10.53
CA GLY A 51 10.82 -0.88 11.30
C GLY A 51 9.29 -0.97 11.35
N ASP A 52 8.69 -0.30 12.33
CA ASP A 52 7.23 -0.24 12.52
C ASP A 52 6.52 0.69 11.52
N MET A 53 7.28 1.48 10.76
CA MET A 53 6.76 2.47 9.81
C MET A 53 7.33 2.25 8.42
N VAL A 54 6.52 2.57 7.41
CA VAL A 54 6.90 2.52 6.00
C VAL A 54 6.32 3.73 5.28
N GLU A 55 7.13 4.33 4.41
CA GLU A 55 6.68 5.35 3.47
C GLU A 55 6.21 4.71 2.17
N VAL A 56 4.98 5.02 1.76
CA VAL A 56 4.40 4.59 0.48
C VAL A 56 4.18 5.83 -0.40
N HIS A 57 4.99 5.95 -1.44
CA HIS A 57 4.97 7.07 -2.37
C HIS A 57 4.12 6.69 -3.59
N LEU A 58 2.98 7.36 -3.71
CA LEU A 58 1.95 7.12 -4.72
C LEU A 58 1.92 8.29 -5.70
N ALA A 59 1.66 7.99 -6.97
CA ALA A 59 1.37 8.99 -7.99
C ALA A 59 -0.07 8.79 -8.48
N ASP A 60 -0.27 8.34 -9.72
CA ASP A 60 -1.58 7.94 -10.24
C ASP A 60 -1.75 6.41 -10.23
N ALA A 61 -2.96 5.93 -10.56
CA ALA A 61 -3.31 4.52 -10.49
C ALA A 61 -2.58 3.62 -11.51
N ALA A 62 -1.85 4.19 -12.47
CA ALA A 62 -1.05 3.45 -13.45
C ALA A 62 0.46 3.55 -13.18
N ALA A 63 0.88 4.54 -12.39
CA ALA A 63 2.26 4.80 -12.07
C ALA A 63 2.83 3.77 -11.07
N PRO A 64 4.14 3.47 -11.16
CA PRO A 64 4.82 2.66 -10.15
C PRO A 64 4.68 3.29 -8.76
N THR A 65 4.44 2.45 -7.75
CA THR A 65 4.46 2.82 -6.34
C THR A 65 5.82 2.53 -5.75
N LEU A 66 6.36 3.47 -4.98
CA LEU A 66 7.67 3.34 -4.34
C LEU A 66 7.47 3.14 -2.84
N ILE A 67 8.16 2.15 -2.28
CA ILE A 67 8.04 1.73 -0.89
C ILE A 67 9.43 1.69 -0.26
N ARG A 68 9.58 2.33 0.90
CA ARG A 68 10.84 2.36 1.68
C ARG A 68 10.55 2.61 3.16
N GLU A 69 11.46 2.23 4.03
CA GLU A 69 11.32 2.45 5.48
C GLU A 69 11.29 3.95 5.85
N ASN A 70 12.22 4.73 5.27
CA ASN A 70 12.35 6.18 5.47
C ASN A 70 13.28 6.78 4.38
N ASP A 71 13.50 8.10 4.45
CA ASP A 71 14.35 8.88 3.55
C ASP A 71 15.83 8.44 3.47
N LYS A 72 16.33 7.73 4.48
CA LYS A 72 17.70 7.20 4.57
C LYS A 72 17.79 5.71 4.29
N SER A 73 16.69 5.06 3.93
CA SER A 73 16.67 3.62 3.69
C SER A 73 17.62 3.24 2.54
N PRO A 74 18.49 2.25 2.72
CA PRO A 74 19.40 1.79 1.66
C PRO A 74 18.69 0.97 0.57
N ALA A 75 17.50 0.45 0.89
CA ALA A 75 16.69 -0.34 -0.03
C ALA A 75 15.49 0.47 -0.53
N LEU A 76 15.20 0.30 -1.82
CA LEU A 76 14.08 0.94 -2.49
C LEU A 76 13.28 -0.12 -3.23
N TYR A 77 12.01 -0.26 -2.88
CA TYR A 77 11.13 -1.23 -3.51
C TYR A 77 10.19 -0.50 -4.48
N VAL A 78 9.98 -1.10 -5.65
CA VAL A 78 9.06 -0.58 -6.67
C VAL A 78 8.00 -1.64 -6.93
N LEU A 79 6.74 -1.26 -6.81
CA LEU A 79 5.59 -2.12 -7.03
C LEU A 79 4.66 -1.51 -8.07
N MET A 80 4.32 -2.28 -9.09
CA MET A 80 3.35 -1.84 -10.09
C MET A 80 1.93 -2.08 -9.58
N PRO A 81 1.02 -1.11 -9.75
CA PRO A 81 -0.38 -1.32 -9.44
C PRO A 81 -1.02 -2.29 -10.41
N MET A 82 -2.05 -2.97 -9.92
CA MET A 82 -2.95 -3.76 -10.74
C MET A 82 -4.12 -2.89 -11.17
N ARG A 83 -4.59 -3.09 -12.40
CA ARG A 83 -5.87 -2.51 -12.82
C ARG A 83 -6.97 -3.21 -12.02
N VAL A 84 -7.66 -2.44 -11.19
CA VAL A 84 -8.90 -2.81 -10.50
C VAL A 84 -10.11 -2.46 -11.35
#